data_AF-A0A9X5BDV6-F1
#
_entry.id   AF-A0A9X5BDV6-F1
#
_cell.length_a   1.000
_cell.length_b   1.000
_cell.length_c   1.000
_cell.angle_alpha   90.00
_cell.angle_beta   90.00
_cell.angle_gamma   90.00
#
_symmetry.space_group_name_H-M   'P 1'
#
loop_
_entity.id
_entity.type
_entity.pdbx_description
1 polymer ?
#
loop_
_entity_poly.entity_id
_entity_poly.type
_entity_poly.pdbx_seq_one_letter_code
_entity_poly.pdbx_strand_id
1 'polypeptide(L)'
;MDMQELKQIIYQGEKVDIECKEAESNVPKSVYESYSAFANTKGGYIILGVKEDKQKTHFEERFIIQGIDNPKKQVEDFWNTINSNTAIR
;
A
#
# COMPACT_ATOMS: atom_id res chain seq x y z
N MET A 1 -7.43 -8.06 11.37
CA MET A 1 -7.78 -6.69 10.97
C MET A 1 -9.11 -6.76 10.27
N ASP A 2 -10.15 -6.16 10.85
CA ASP A 2 -11.45 -6.04 10.19
C ASP A 2 -11.51 -4.78 9.30
N MET A 3 -12.60 -4.61 8.55
CA MET A 3 -12.78 -3.47 7.65
C MET A 3 -12.93 -2.12 8.39
N GLN A 4 -13.48 -2.11 9.60
CA GLN A 4 -13.58 -0.94 10.48
C GLN A 4 -12.22 -0.53 11.03
N GLU A 5 -11.41 -1.48 11.49
CA GLU A 5 -10.02 -1.23 11.91
C GLU A 5 -9.19 -0.68 10.75
N LEU A 6 -9.29 -1.28 9.56
CA LEU A 6 -8.60 -0.80 8.38
C LEU A 6 -9.01 0.65 8.05
N LYS A 7 -10.30 0.94 8.08
CA LYS A 7 -10.82 2.30 7.88
C LYS A 7 -10.32 3.27 8.94
N GLN A 8 -10.29 2.88 10.21
CA GLN A 8 -9.74 3.70 11.29
C GLN A 8 -8.26 4.02 11.05
N ILE A 9 -7.47 3.03 10.62
CA ILE A 9 -6.05 3.21 10.32
C ILE A 9 -5.85 4.16 9.13
N ILE A 10 -6.62 3.99 8.05
CA ILE A 10 -6.58 4.86 6.87
C ILE A 10 -7.05 6.29 7.22
N TYR A 11 -8.16 6.42 7.94
CA TYR A 11 -8.78 7.72 8.28
C TYR A 11 -8.06 8.48 9.40
N GLN A 12 -7.20 7.81 10.17
CA GLN A 12 -6.33 8.48 11.15
C GLN A 12 -5.16 9.26 10.52
N GLY A 13 -4.99 9.20 9.20
CA GLY A 13 -3.90 9.88 8.50
C GLY A 13 -2.99 8.89 7.77
N GLU A 14 -2.49 9.26 6.57
CA GLU A 14 -1.15 8.83 6.16
C GLU A 14 -0.18 9.29 7.26
N LYS A 15 0.07 8.42 8.23
CA LYS A 15 1.18 8.59 9.15
C LYS A 15 2.44 8.12 8.43
N VAL A 16 3.60 8.54 8.92
CA VAL A 16 4.91 8.14 8.39
C VAL A 16 5.06 6.62 8.25
N ASP A 17 4.24 5.87 8.97
CA ASP A 17 4.27 4.41 9.04
C ASP A 17 3.11 3.74 8.25
N ILE A 18 2.31 4.48 7.46
CA ILE A 18 1.19 3.92 6.67
C ILE A 18 1.24 4.48 5.25
N GLU A 19 1.36 3.59 4.27
CA GLU A 19 1.33 3.94 2.84
C GLU A 19 0.13 3.26 2.16
N CYS A 20 -0.69 4.03 1.44
CA CYS A 20 -1.79 3.50 0.63
C CYS A 20 -1.42 3.52 -0.86
N LYS A 21 -1.57 2.39 -1.56
CA LYS A 21 -1.27 2.28 -2.99
C LYS A 21 -2.39 1.57 -3.76
N GLU A 22 -2.66 2.08 -4.95
CA GLU A 22 -3.57 1.46 -5.91
C GLU A 22 -2.93 0.19 -6.47
N ALA A 23 -3.60 -0.95 -6.33
CA ALA A 23 -3.06 -2.26 -6.70
C ALA A 23 -4.19 -3.13 -7.27
N GLU A 24 -4.79 -2.66 -8.36
CA GLU A 24 -5.96 -3.30 -8.96
C GLU A 24 -5.57 -4.67 -9.55
N SER A 25 -4.65 -4.72 -10.51
CA SER A 25 -4.22 -5.98 -11.14
C SER A 25 -2.79 -6.40 -10.81
N ASN A 26 -1.92 -5.47 -10.44
CA ASN A 26 -0.51 -5.71 -10.17
C ASN A 26 -0.01 -4.82 -9.03
N VAL A 27 1.06 -5.26 -8.36
CA VAL A 27 1.73 -4.46 -7.33
C VAL A 27 2.51 -3.32 -7.99
N PRO A 28 2.18 -2.04 -7.71
CA PRO A 28 2.85 -0.91 -8.34
C PRO A 28 4.29 -0.79 -7.85
N LYS A 29 5.19 -0.28 -8.70
CA LYS A 29 6.62 -0.15 -8.36
C LYS A 29 6.88 0.74 -7.14
N SER A 30 6.02 1.74 -6.94
CA SER A 30 6.09 2.65 -5.79
C SER A 30 5.93 1.95 -4.44
N VAL A 31 5.37 0.73 -4.40
CA VAL A 31 5.31 -0.09 -3.18
C VAL A 31 6.70 -0.54 -2.74
N TYR A 32 7.61 -0.85 -3.68
CA TYR A 32 8.98 -1.24 -3.33
C TYR A 32 9.79 -0.05 -2.80
N GLU A 33 9.51 1.16 -3.29
CA GLU A 33 10.10 2.40 -2.77
C GLU A 33 9.66 2.64 -1.32
N SER A 34 8.35 2.54 -1.04
CA SER A 34 7.82 2.64 0.32
C SER A 34 8.30 1.51 1.23
N TYR A 35 8.40 0.28 0.72
CA TYR A 35 8.97 -0.85 1.47
C TYR A 35 10.43 -0.61 1.85
N SER A 36 11.24 -0.12 0.91
CA SER A 36 12.63 0.27 1.18
C SER A 36 12.72 1.40 2.21
N ALA A 37 11.85 2.41 2.11
CA ALA A 37 11.78 3.49 3.09
C ALA A 37 11.42 2.95 4.50
N PHE A 38 10.43 2.05 4.59
CA PHE A 38 10.00 1.45 5.86
C PHE A 38 11.04 0.50 6.46
N ALA A 39 11.78 -0.24 5.63
CA ALA A 39 12.86 -1.10 6.08
C ALA A 39 14.00 -0.31 6.76
N ASN A 40 14.17 0.97 6.40
CA ASN A 40 15.16 1.87 6.99
C ASN A 40 14.64 2.67 8.21
N THR A 41 13.35 2.59 8.53
CA THR A 41 12.72 3.32 9.65
C THR A 41 12.17 2.36 10.70
N LYS A 42 11.10 2.74 11.43
CA LYS A 42 10.45 1.89 12.45
C LYS A 42 9.55 0.80 11.84
N GLY A 43 9.62 0.58 10.53
CA GLY A 43 8.65 -0.22 9.79
C GLY A 43 7.38 0.55 9.47
N GLY A 44 6.39 -0.15 8.90
CA GLY A 44 5.11 0.44 8.54
C GLY A 44 4.16 -0.55 7.88
N TYR A 45 2.96 -0.07 7.56
CA TYR A 45 1.91 -0.81 6.87
C TYR A 45 1.78 -0.30 5.43
N ILE A 46 1.87 -1.22 4.48
CA ILE A 46 1.54 -0.93 3.07
C ILE A 46 0.17 -1.53 2.79
N ILE A 47 -0.78 -0.66 2.46
CA ILE A 47 -2.15 -1.04 2.15
C ILE A 47 -2.32 -0.97 0.64
N LEU A 48 -2.50 -2.15 0.04
CA LEU A 48 -2.75 -2.31 -1.39
C LEU A 48 -4.27 -2.25 -1.68
N GLY A 49 -4.63 -1.73 -2.86
CA GLY A 49 -6.03 -1.64 -3.30
C GLY A 49 -6.77 -0.41 -2.75
N VAL A 50 -6.04 0.61 -2.31
CA VAL A 50 -6.59 1.89 -1.86
C VAL A 50 -5.99 3.00 -2.70
N LYS A 51 -6.85 3.76 -3.38
CA LYS A 51 -6.47 4.94 -4.16
C LYS A 51 -6.61 6.18 -3.29
N GLU A 52 -5.56 6.99 -3.24
CA GLU A 52 -5.60 8.29 -2.59
C GLU A 52 -5.89 9.40 -3.63
N ASP A 53 -7.03 10.06 -3.50
CA ASP A 53 -7.43 11.22 -4.30
C ASP A 53 -7.24 12.51 -3.50
N LYS A 54 -6.10 13.16 -3.71
CA LYS A 54 -5.74 14.42 -3.05
C LYS A 54 -6.64 15.61 -3.47
N GLN A 55 -7.42 15.47 -4.54
CA GLN A 55 -8.35 16.52 -4.99
C GLN A 55 -9.59 16.62 -4.09
N LYS A 56 -9.91 15.56 -3.34
CA LYS A 56 -11.04 15.55 -2.41
C LYS A 56 -10.77 16.41 -1.20
N THR A 57 -11.77 17.21 -0.82
CA THR A 57 -11.71 18.17 0.29
C THR A 57 -11.83 17.49 1.65
N HIS A 58 -12.62 16.41 1.72
CA HIS A 58 -12.81 15.61 2.93
C HIS A 58 -11.81 14.47 2.97
N PHE A 59 -11.09 14.33 4.10
CA PHE A 59 -10.06 13.31 4.30
C PHE A 59 -10.60 11.89 4.11
N GLU A 60 -11.83 11.64 4.55
CA GLU A 60 -12.52 10.36 4.40
C GLU A 60 -12.86 9.99 2.95
N GLU A 61 -13.03 10.98 2.08
CA GLU A 61 -13.27 10.78 0.65
C GLU A 61 -11.97 10.65 -0.15
N ARG A 62 -10.83 11.04 0.43
CA ARG A 62 -9.54 10.90 -0.23
C ARG A 62 -9.16 9.44 -0.43
N PHE A 63 -9.56 8.55 0.47
CA PHE A 63 -9.19 7.14 0.39
C PHE A 63 -10.31 6.32 -0.21
N ILE A 64 -10.14 5.92 -1.45
CA ILE A 64 -11.09 5.12 -2.22
C ILE A 64 -10.61 3.68 -2.21
N ILE A 65 -11.31 2.80 -1.49
CA ILE A 65 -11.02 1.36 -1.48
C ILE A 65 -11.52 0.79 -2.82
N GLN A 66 -10.58 0.45 -3.71
CA GLN A 66 -10.89 -0.20 -5.00
C GLN A 66 -10.83 -1.71 -4.91
N GLY A 67 -10.12 -2.25 -3.91
CA GLY A 67 -9.88 -3.68 -3.78
C GLY A 67 -8.69 -4.14 -4.63
N ILE A 68 -8.47 -5.44 -4.63
CA ILE A 68 -7.33 -6.10 -5.26
C ILE A 68 -7.84 -7.30 -6.05
N ASP A 69 -7.44 -7.40 -7.30
CA ASP A 69 -7.65 -8.61 -8.10
C ASP A 69 -6.57 -9.64 -7.80
N ASN A 70 -6.98 -10.89 -7.58
CA ASN A 70 -6.12 -12.01 -7.19
C ASN A 70 -5.09 -11.66 -6.10
N PRO A 71 -5.51 -11.35 -4.86
CA PRO A 71 -4.62 -10.91 -3.79
C PRO A 71 -3.49 -11.90 -3.49
N LYS A 72 -3.74 -13.21 -3.63
CA LYS A 72 -2.70 -14.24 -3.46
C LYS A 72 -1.56 -14.07 -4.46
N LYS A 73 -1.89 -13.84 -5.74
CA LYS A 73 -0.91 -13.66 -6.80
C LYS A 73 -0.12 -12.38 -6.58
N GLN A 74 -0.77 -11.29 -6.18
CA GLN A 74 -0.07 -10.03 -5.92
C GLN A 74 0.91 -10.14 -4.74
N VAL A 75 0.54 -10.87 -3.67
CA VAL A 75 1.48 -11.15 -2.57
C VAL A 75 2.67 -11.97 -3.07
N GLU A 76 2.43 -12.99 -3.89
CA GLU A 76 3.48 -13.79 -4.50
C GLU A 76 4.40 -12.95 -5.42
N ASP A 77 3.83 -12.11 -6.28
CA ASP A 77 4.55 -11.20 -7.18
C ASP A 77 5.39 -10.19 -6.39
N PHE A 78 4.88 -9.68 -5.27
CA PHE A 78 5.63 -8.80 -4.37
C PHE A 78 6.85 -9.52 -3.79
N TRP A 79 6.67 -10.71 -3.18
CA TRP A 79 7.76 -11.51 -2.61
C TRP A 79 8.77 -11.95 -3.68
N ASN A 80 8.30 -12.35 -4.86
CA ASN A 80 9.15 -12.71 -5.98
C ASN A 80 10.00 -11.52 -6.42
N THR A 81 9.46 -10.30 -6.44
CA THR A 81 10.20 -9.10 -6.85
C THR A 81 11.25 -8.70 -5.81
N ILE A 82 10.98 -8.81 -4.50
CA ILE A 82 11.97 -8.48 -3.46
C ILE A 82 13.02 -9.58 -3.27
N ASN A 83 12.67 -10.86 -3.45
CA ASN A 83 13.58 -11.99 -3.28
C ASN A 83 14.40 -12.30 -4.54
N SER A 84 13.87 -11.96 -5.71
CA SER A 84 14.65 -11.94 -6.94
C SER A 84 15.57 -10.73 -6.85
N ASN A 85 16.78 -10.96 -6.36
CA ASN A 85 17.87 -9.99 -6.19
C ASN A 85 18.39 -9.41 -7.53
N THR A 86 17.50 -9.15 -8.49
CA THR A 86 17.80 -8.71 -9.84
C THR A 86 17.18 -7.33 -10.03
N ALA A 87 18.06 -6.33 -10.02
CA ALA A 87 17.82 -4.92 -10.36
C ALA A 87 17.46 -3.96 -9.20
N ILE A 88 18.27 -3.96 -8.14
CA ILE A 88 18.90 -2.70 -7.72
C ILE A 88 20.41 -2.94 -7.75
N ARG A 89 21.01 -2.67 -8.89
CA ARG A 89 22.46 -2.64 -9.10
C ARG A 89 22.78 -1.39 -9.91
#